data_AF-B1C0U8-F1
#
_entry.id   AF-B1C0U8-F1
#
_cell.length_a   1.000
_cell.length_b   1.000
_cell.length_c   1.000
_cell.angle_alpha   90.00
_cell.angle_beta   90.00
_cell.angle_gamma   90.00
#
_symmetry.space_group_name_H-M   'P 1'
#
loop_
_entity.id
_entity.type
_entity.pdbx_description
1 polymer ?
#
loop_
_entity_poly.entity_id
_entity_poly.type
_entity_poly.pdbx_seq_one_letter_code
_entity_poly.pdbx_strand_id
1 'polypeptide(L)'
;MKKEAASQNIDAIVWTVGQHALDTSCFDADCILIAPQNEFEYKKVKSVVNDIIPVSIIDCDDFTRMDGKAVLNNAVELIENTRL
;
A
#
# COMPACT_ATOMS: atom_id res chain seq x y z
N MET A 1 3.39 7.71 7.49
CA MET A 1 3.77 7.59 6.07
C MET A 1 4.11 8.94 5.44
N LYS A 2 3.15 9.85 5.14
CA LYS A 2 3.47 11.14 4.47
C LYS A 2 4.63 11.94 5.10
N LYS A 3 4.58 12.12 6.43
CA LYS A 3 5.64 12.80 7.19
C LYS A 3 6.99 12.10 7.06
N GLU A 4 6.97 10.77 7.04
CA GLU A 4 8.18 9.95 6.95
C GLU A 4 8.77 9.98 5.54
N ALA A 5 7.93 9.94 4.50
CA ALA A 5 8.39 10.08 3.12
C ALA A 5 9.15 11.39 2.93
N ALA A 6 8.60 12.49 3.46
CA ALA A 6 9.29 13.78 3.47
C ALA A 6 10.62 13.74 4.25
N SER A 7 10.68 13.11 5.43
CA SER A 7 11.92 13.02 6.20
C SER A 7 13.00 12.13 5.57
N GLN A 8 12.60 11.16 4.74
CA GLN A 8 13.51 10.29 4.01
C GLN A 8 13.83 10.80 2.59
N ASN A 9 13.32 11.97 2.19
CA ASN A 9 13.40 12.50 0.82
C ASN A 9 12.86 11.52 -0.24
N ILE A 10 11.82 10.77 0.12
CA ILE A 10 11.07 9.91 -0.80
C ILE A 10 9.94 10.74 -1.38
N ASP A 11 9.95 10.93 -2.70
CA ASP A 11 8.83 11.54 -3.43
C ASP A 11 7.70 10.53 -3.58
N ALA A 12 6.82 10.48 -2.58
CA ALA A 12 5.69 9.56 -2.53
C ALA A 12 4.39 10.30 -2.25
N ILE A 13 3.39 10.00 -3.07
CA ILE A 13 2.00 10.35 -2.80
C ILE A 13 1.37 9.18 -2.04
N VAL A 14 0.84 9.45 -0.85
CA VAL A 14 0.14 8.44 -0.05
C VAL A 14 -1.31 8.90 0.14
N TRP A 15 -2.27 8.06 -0.22
CA TRP A 15 -3.69 8.38 -0.07
C TRP A 15 -4.47 7.14 0.36
N THR A 16 -5.70 7.37 0.81
CA THR A 16 -6.61 6.30 1.24
C THR A 16 -7.87 6.43 0.41
N VAL A 17 -8.36 5.30 -0.10
CA VAL A 17 -9.63 5.23 -0.84
C VAL A 17 -10.59 4.31 -0.12
N GLY A 18 -11.88 4.59 -0.24
CA GLY A 18 -12.91 3.64 0.15
C GLY A 18 -12.96 2.47 -0.83
N GLN A 19 -13.46 1.31 -0.39
CA GLN A 19 -13.56 0.09 -1.21
C GLN A 19 -14.24 0.32 -2.57
N HIS A 20 -15.25 1.19 -2.62
CA HIS A 20 -16.01 1.49 -3.83
C HIS A 20 -15.26 2.33 -4.88
N ALA A 21 -14.16 3.00 -4.49
CA ALA A 21 -13.36 3.83 -5.38
C ALA A 21 -12.09 3.12 -5.88
N LEU A 22 -11.90 1.85 -5.51
CA LEU A 22 -10.71 1.08 -5.88
C LEU A 22 -10.55 1.02 -7.40
N ASP A 23 -11.59 0.62 -8.12
CA ASP A 23 -11.58 0.42 -9.58
C ASP A 23 -11.24 1.69 -10.37
N THR A 24 -11.38 2.88 -9.78
CA THR A 24 -11.09 4.16 -10.45
C THR A 24 -9.77 4.78 -10.03
N SER A 25 -9.22 4.40 -8.89
CA SER A 25 -8.07 5.08 -8.27
C SER A 25 -6.86 4.18 -8.06
N CYS A 26 -6.99 2.86 -8.25
CA CYS A 26 -5.87 1.94 -8.08
C CYS A 26 -4.80 2.10 -9.16
N PHE A 27 -5.17 2.51 -10.37
CA PHE A 27 -4.28 2.50 -11.54
C PHE A 27 -3.13 3.51 -11.47
N ASP A 28 -3.23 4.54 -10.63
CA ASP A 28 -2.17 5.53 -10.43
C ASP A 28 -1.16 5.11 -9.35
N ALA A 29 -1.37 3.95 -8.69
CA ALA A 29 -0.55 3.51 -7.57
C ALA A 29 0.56 2.55 -8.00
N ASP A 30 1.78 2.76 -7.50
CA ASP A 30 2.88 1.80 -7.64
C ASP A 30 2.69 0.55 -6.75
N CYS A 31 1.92 0.65 -5.67
CA CYS A 31 1.54 -0.47 -4.83
C CYS A 31 0.23 -0.19 -4.07
N ILE A 32 -0.41 -1.25 -3.57
CA ILE A 32 -1.60 -1.15 -2.71
C ILE A 32 -1.33 -1.83 -1.39
N LEU A 33 -1.61 -1.12 -0.30
CA LEU A 33 -1.55 -1.64 1.05
C LEU A 33 -2.96 -1.78 1.63
N ILE A 34 -3.27 -2.97 2.13
CA ILE A 34 -4.55 -3.28 2.75
C ILE A 34 -4.37 -3.26 4.26
N ALA A 35 -5.19 -2.48 4.96
CA ALA A 35 -5.19 -2.48 6.41
C ALA A 35 -5.57 -3.89 6.95
N PRO A 36 -4.99 -4.35 8.06
CA PRO A 36 -5.15 -5.73 8.53
C PRO A 36 -6.62 -6.11 8.77
N GLN A 37 -7.45 -5.17 9.24
CA GLN A 37 -8.90 -5.38 9.41
C GLN A 37 -9.67 -5.63 8.09
N ASN A 38 -9.06 -5.32 6.94
CA ASN A 38 -9.60 -5.49 5.59
C ASN A 38 -8.92 -6.64 4.82
N GLU A 39 -8.14 -7.51 5.48
CA GLU A 39 -7.42 -8.62 4.82
C GLU A 39 -8.30 -9.50 3.93
N PHE A 40 -9.57 -9.71 4.28
CA PHE A 40 -10.52 -10.48 3.48
C PHE A 40 -10.72 -9.93 2.05
N GLU A 41 -10.39 -8.66 1.82
CA GLU A 41 -10.47 -8.00 0.51
C GLU A 41 -9.28 -8.32 -0.40
N TYR A 42 -8.19 -8.90 0.13
CA TYR A 42 -6.94 -9.13 -0.60
C TYR A 42 -7.15 -9.78 -1.97
N LYS A 43 -7.92 -10.87 -2.01
CA LYS A 43 -8.22 -11.59 -3.26
C LYS A 43 -8.99 -10.73 -4.26
N LYS A 44 -9.94 -9.92 -3.78
CA LYS A 44 -10.73 -9.01 -4.61
C LYS A 44 -9.83 -7.91 -5.18
N VAL A 45 -9.01 -7.27 -4.35
CA VAL A 45 -8.09 -6.21 -4.80
C VAL A 45 -7.11 -6.74 -5.83
N LYS A 46 -6.49 -7.90 -5.57
CA LYS A 46 -5.56 -8.57 -6.50
C LYS A 46 -6.21 -8.86 -7.86
N SER A 47 -7.48 -9.28 -7.85
CA SER A 47 -8.27 -9.49 -9.06
C SER A 47 -8.60 -8.19 -9.80
N VAL A 48 -8.85 -7.08 -9.11
CA VAL A 48 -9.13 -5.77 -9.73
C VAL A 48 -7.90 -5.24 -10.46
N VAL A 49 -6.72 -5.37 -9.86
CA VAL A 49 -5.46 -4.89 -10.44
C VAL A 49 -4.79 -5.89 -11.38
N ASN A 50 -5.39 -7.06 -11.61
CA ASN A 50 -4.90 -8.12 -12.50
C ASN A 50 -3.42 -8.49 -12.29
N ASP A 51 -2.94 -8.50 -11.04
CA ASP A 51 -1.54 -8.76 -10.69
C ASP A 51 -0.50 -7.78 -11.30
N ILE A 52 -0.96 -6.67 -11.87
CA ILE A 52 -0.08 -5.63 -12.45
C ILE A 52 0.51 -4.75 -11.33
N ILE A 53 -0.29 -4.47 -10.30
CA ILE A 53 0.10 -3.64 -9.16
C ILE A 53 0.31 -4.56 -7.95
N PRO A 54 1.47 -4.53 -7.29
CA PRO A 54 1.70 -5.35 -6.12
C PRO A 54 0.79 -4.94 -4.96
N VAL A 55 0.20 -5.95 -4.32
CA VAL A 55 -0.73 -5.78 -3.20
C VAL A 55 -0.17 -6.50 -1.98
N SER A 56 -0.12 -5.81 -0.84
CA SER A 56 0.31 -6.39 0.44
C SER A 56 -0.62 -5.96 1.57
N ILE A 57 -0.63 -6.74 2.65
CA ILE A 57 -1.35 -6.43 3.88
C ILE A 57 -0.36 -5.74 4.83
N ILE A 58 -0.79 -4.65 5.45
CA ILE A 58 0.03 -3.96 6.45
C ILE A 58 0.15 -4.86 7.68
N ASP A 59 1.37 -5.00 8.20
CA ASP A 59 1.62 -5.70 9.46
C ASP A 59 0.74 -5.15 10.59
N CYS A 60 0.13 -6.04 11.37
CA CYS A 60 -0.82 -5.68 12.43
C CYS A 60 -0.18 -4.80 13.52
N ASP A 61 1.07 -5.09 13.87
CA ASP A 61 1.77 -4.35 14.92
C ASP A 61 2.16 -2.97 14.41
N ASP A 62 2.69 -2.87 13.20
CA ASP A 62 3.04 -1.59 12.56
C ASP A 62 1.81 -0.71 12.37
N PHE A 63 0.68 -1.30 11.97
CA PHE A 63 -0.59 -0.58 11.85
C PHE A 63 -1.07 -0.07 13.21
N THR A 64 -1.05 -0.93 14.24
CA THR A 64 -1.51 -0.58 15.60
C THR A 64 -0.62 0.47 16.26
N ARG A 65 0.70 0.40 16.06
CA ARG A 65 1.67 1.39 16.55
C ARG A 65 1.68 2.68 15.75
N MET A 66 0.92 2.75 14.65
CA MET A 66 0.99 3.84 13.67
C MET A 66 2.41 4.09 13.18
N ASP A 67 3.20 3.02 13.00
CA ASP A 67 4.59 3.09 12.56
C ASP A 67 4.65 3.43 11.07
N GLY A 68 4.49 4.72 10.78
CA GLY A 68 4.48 5.22 9.42
C GLY A 68 5.80 5.03 8.67
N LYS A 69 6.89 4.63 9.35
CA LYS A 69 8.19 4.36 8.77
C LYS A 69 8.33 2.91 8.36
N ALA A 70 8.00 1.98 9.24
CA ALA A 70 7.97 0.56 8.90
C ALA A 70 7.03 0.31 7.71
N VAL A 71 5.81 0.86 7.74
CA VAL A 71 4.84 0.71 6.64
C VAL A 71 5.33 1.32 5.33
N LEU A 72 6.02 2.47 5.36
CA LEU A 72 6.57 3.09 4.16
C LEU A 72 7.73 2.25 3.58
N ASN A 73 8.65 1.79 4.42
CA ASN A 73 9.77 0.96 3.99
C ASN A 73 9.29 -0.34 3.34
N ASN A 74 8.30 -1.00 3.95
CA ASN A 74 7.69 -2.21 3.41
C ASN A 74 7.03 -1.95 2.04
N ALA A 75 6.43 -0.77 1.84
CA ALA A 75 5.83 -0.38 0.57
C ALA A 75 6.89 -0.20 -0.53
N VAL A 76 8.01 0.45 -0.20
CA VAL A 76 9.13 0.66 -1.13
C VAL A 76 9.75 -0.67 -1.52
N GLU A 77 10.03 -1.54 -0.55
CA GLU A 77 10.58 -2.89 -0.79
C GLU A 77 9.65 -3.73 -1.68
N LEU A 78 8.33 -3.64 -1.46
CA LEU A 78 7.34 -4.31 -2.30
C LEU A 78 7.40 -3.86 -3.76
N ILE A 79 7.55 -2.56 -4.02
CA ILE A 79 7.69 -2.00 -5.37
C ILE A 79 9.00 -2.47 -6.01
N GLU A 80 10.12 -2.40 -5.28
CA GLU A 80 11.44 -2.79 -5.77
C GLU A 80 11.50 -4.27 -6.16
N ASN A 81 10.97 -5.16 -5.31
CA ASN A 81 10.95 -6.61 -5.56
C ASN A 81 10.07 -7.02 -6.74
N THR A 82 9.08 -6.19 -7.11
CA THR A 82 8.14 -6.49 -8.21
C THR A 82 8.67 -6.02 -9.58
N ARG A 83 9.67 -5.12 -9.61
CA ARG A 83 10.25 -4.56 -10.85
C ARG A 83 11.36 -5.43 -11.48
N LEU A 84 11.60 -6.64 -10.96
CA LEU A 84 12.56 -7.64 -11.46
C LEU A 84 11.93 -8.62 -12.44
#